data_AF-A0A0G0RNU7-F1
#
_entry.id   AF-A0A0G0RNU7-F1
#
_cell.length_a   1.000
_cell.length_b   1.000
_cell.length_c   1.000
_cell.angle_alpha   90.00
_cell.angle_beta   90.00
_cell.angle_gamma   90.00
#
_symmetry.space_group_name_H-M   'P 1'
#
loop_
_entity.id
_entity.type
_entity.pdbx_description
1 polymer ?
#
loop_
_entity_poly.entity_id
_entity_poly.type
_entity_poly.pdbx_seq_one_letter_code
_entity_poly.pdbx_strand_id
1 'polypeptide(L)'
;MANQEVTTNEIMEFLQTNMVTRDEFNDRVGNLEVRFDNLEGRFDNLEGRVGHLENQMVTKDYLDDKFAIFSAEIGKKINKQTERHETLVDILASKSILQEADIKRLKK
;
A
#
# COMPACT_ATOMS: atom_id res chain seq x y z
N MET A 1 20.19 -45.63 -58.51
CA MET A 1 20.32 -45.21 -57.11
C MET A 1 19.86 -46.38 -56.27
N ALA A 2 20.77 -47.02 -55.52
CA ALA A 2 20.38 -48.13 -54.66
C ALA A 2 19.62 -47.55 -53.46
N ASN A 3 18.37 -47.96 -53.25
CA ASN A 3 17.66 -47.68 -52.01
C ASN A 3 18.34 -48.49 -50.90
N GLN A 4 19.03 -47.81 -49.99
CA GLN A 4 19.58 -48.44 -48.80
C GLN A 4 18.41 -48.72 -47.85
N GLU A 5 18.15 -49.99 -47.58
CA GLU A 5 17.12 -50.39 -46.61
C GLU A 5 17.56 -50.02 -45.20
N VAL A 6 16.71 -49.27 -44.50
CA VAL A 6 16.92 -48.92 -43.10
C VAL A 6 16.68 -50.17 -42.25
N THR A 7 17.64 -50.50 -41.41
CA THR A 7 17.59 -51.63 -40.51
C THR A 7 16.79 -51.31 -39.25
N THR A 8 16.24 -52.34 -38.60
CA THR A 8 15.59 -52.20 -37.30
C THR A 8 16.52 -51.59 -36.25
N ASN A 9 17.82 -51.89 -36.29
CA ASN A 9 18.79 -51.35 -35.34
C ASN A 9 18.97 -49.83 -35.50
N GLU A 10 19.07 -49.35 -36.75
CA GLU A 10 19.15 -47.91 -37.03
C GLU A 10 17.89 -47.17 -36.55
N ILE A 11 16.70 -47.78 -36.68
CA ILE A 11 15.45 -47.23 -36.14
C ILE A 11 15.51 -47.19 -34.60
N MET A 12 15.94 -48.28 -33.96
CA MET A 12 15.98 -48.35 -32.49
C MET A 12 16.97 -47.35 -31.88
N GLU A 13 18.15 -47.17 -32.47
CA GLU A 13 19.15 -46.18 -32.04
C GLU A 13 18.62 -44.75 -32.22
N PHE A 14 17.95 -44.49 -33.35
CA PHE A 14 17.31 -43.19 -33.58
C PHE A 14 16.24 -42.88 -32.52
N LEU A 15 15.38 -43.86 -32.19
CA LEU A 15 14.33 -43.68 -31.19
C LEU A 15 14.91 -43.49 -29.78
N GLN A 16 15.93 -44.26 -29.40
CA GLN A 16 16.62 -44.09 -28.12
C GLN A 16 17.26 -42.71 -27.98
N THR A 17 17.80 -42.16 -29.07
CA THR A 17 18.45 -40.84 -29.06
C THR A 17 17.47 -39.68 -29.04
N ASN A 18 16.31 -39.83 -29.69
CA ASN A 18 15.39 -38.71 -29.97
C ASN A 18 14.10 -38.73 -29.17
N MET A 19 13.77 -39.83 -28.48
CA MET A 19 12.56 -39.91 -27.66
C MET A 19 12.88 -39.68 -26.20
N VAL A 20 11.99 -38.97 -25.51
CA VAL A 20 12.00 -38.92 -24.05
C VAL A 20 11.42 -40.23 -23.51
N THR A 21 12.06 -40.76 -22.48
CA THR A 21 11.53 -41.91 -21.75
C THR A 21 10.35 -41.48 -20.87
N ARG A 22 9.54 -42.47 -20.49
CA ARG A 22 8.46 -42.25 -19.52
C ARG A 22 8.99 -41.71 -18.18
N ASP A 23 10.14 -42.21 -17.75
CA ASP A 23 10.74 -41.85 -16.48
C ASP A 23 11.24 -40.41 -16.50
N GLU A 24 11.98 -40.00 -17.54
CA GLU A 24 12.39 -38.59 -17.71
C GLU A 24 11.20 -37.63 -17.78
N PHE A 25 10.11 -38.05 -18.44
CA PHE A 25 8.89 -37.25 -18.48
C PHE A 25 8.26 -37.12 -17.09
N ASN A 26 8.11 -38.23 -16.36
CA ASN A 26 7.56 -38.25 -15.01
C ASN A 26 8.40 -37.41 -14.04
N ASP A 27 9.73 -37.51 -14.13
CA ASP A 27 10.64 -36.71 -13.29
C ASP A 27 10.48 -35.21 -13.57
N ARG A 28 10.35 -34.81 -14.84
CA ARG A 28 10.10 -33.41 -15.18
C ARG A 28 8.75 -32.92 -14.68
N VAL A 29 7.70 -33.76 -14.75
CA VAL A 29 6.37 -33.43 -14.22
C VAL A 29 6.40 -33.33 -12.69
N GLY A 30 7.01 -34.28 -11.99
CA GLY A 30 7.13 -34.24 -10.53
C GLY A 30 7.91 -33.01 -10.04
N ASN A 31 8.96 -32.61 -10.75
CA ASN A 31 9.66 -31.35 -10.47
C ASN A 31 8.78 -30.11 -10.69
N LEU A 32 7.85 -30.15 -11.65
CA LEU A 32 6.88 -29.07 -11.83
C LEU A 32 5.85 -29.04 -10.71
N GLU A 33 5.33 -30.20 -10.28
CA GLU A 33 4.41 -30.31 -9.14
C GLU A 33 5.01 -29.69 -7.88
N VAL A 34 6.24 -30.07 -7.51
CA VAL A 34 6.95 -29.48 -6.36
C VAL A 34 7.13 -27.97 -6.49
N ARG A 35 7.39 -27.47 -7.71
CA ARG A 35 7.48 -26.02 -7.96
C ARG A 35 6.13 -25.32 -7.81
N PHE A 36 5.04 -25.96 -8.22
CA PHE A 36 3.69 -25.43 -8.05
C PHE A 36 3.29 -25.38 -6.57
N ASP A 37 3.57 -26.43 -5.79
CA ASP A 37 3.33 -26.44 -4.33
C ASP A 37 4.10 -25.31 -3.64
N ASN A 38 5.36 -25.07 -4.05
CA ASN A 38 6.13 -23.94 -3.53
C ASN A 38 5.53 -22.58 -3.89
N LEU A 39 4.99 -22.44 -5.11
CA LEU A 39 4.33 -21.21 -5.54
C LEU A 39 3.05 -20.96 -4.75
N GLU A 40 2.23 -21.99 -4.51
CA GLU A 40 1.03 -21.89 -3.69
C GLU A 40 1.37 -21.38 -2.28
N GLY A 41 2.35 -21.99 -1.61
CA GLY A 41 2.79 -21.51 -0.30
C GLY A 41 3.34 -20.09 -0.31
N ARG A 42 3.95 -19.63 -1.42
CA ARG A 42 4.37 -18.22 -1.57
C ARG A 42 3.18 -17.29 -1.76
N PHE A 43 2.12 -17.72 -2.45
CA PHE A 43 0.89 -16.94 -2.59
C PHE A 43 0.15 -16.81 -1.26
N ASP A 44 0.04 -17.88 -0.47
CA ASP A 44 -0.55 -17.82 0.87
C ASP A 44 0.18 -16.80 1.78
N ASN A 45 1.52 -16.82 1.74
CA ASN A 45 2.33 -15.85 2.49
C ASN A 45 2.14 -14.41 1.99
N LEU A 46 1.97 -14.22 0.69
CA LEU A 46 1.70 -12.89 0.12
C LEU A 46 0.32 -12.38 0.51
N GLU A 47 -0.71 -13.23 0.46
CA GLU A 47 -2.07 -12.90 0.90
C GLU A 47 -2.08 -12.50 2.38
N GLY A 48 -1.39 -13.26 3.24
CA GLY A 48 -1.25 -12.90 4.65
C GLY A 48 -0.56 -11.54 4.88
N ARG A 49 0.49 -11.23 4.10
CA ARG A 49 1.19 -9.93 4.18
C ARG A 49 0.33 -8.78 3.68
N VAL A 50 -0.42 -8.98 2.60
CA VAL A 50 -1.35 -7.97 2.07
C VAL A 50 -2.47 -7.70 3.07
N GLY A 51 -3.08 -8.74 3.63
CA GLY A 51 -4.09 -8.59 4.68
C GLY A 51 -3.55 -7.87 5.92
N HIS A 52 -2.30 -8.10 6.31
CA HIS A 52 -1.68 -7.34 7.41
C HIS A 52 -1.51 -5.85 7.06
N LEU A 53 -1.08 -5.53 5.84
CA LEU A 53 -0.94 -4.15 5.37
C LEU A 53 -2.30 -3.44 5.31
N GLU A 54 -3.33 -4.09 4.76
CA GLU A 54 -4.69 -3.54 4.68
C GLU A 54 -5.25 -3.19 6.06
N ASN A 55 -4.96 -4.01 7.08
CA ASN A 55 -5.40 -3.77 8.45
C ASN A 55 -4.61 -2.65 9.16
N GLN A 56 -3.40 -2.33 8.71
CA GLN A 56 -2.55 -1.30 9.33
C GLN A 56 -2.60 0.05 8.60
N MET A 57 -2.95 0.05 7.33
CA MET A 57 -2.99 1.25 6.53
C MET A 57 -4.18 2.13 6.94
N VAL A 58 -3.90 3.43 7.06
CA VAL A 58 -4.94 4.44 7.24
C VAL A 58 -5.33 4.96 5.85
N THR A 59 -6.63 5.08 5.60
CA THR A 59 -7.11 5.63 4.33
C THR A 59 -6.99 7.15 4.32
N LYS A 60 -6.82 7.71 3.13
CA LYS A 60 -6.87 9.17 2.93
C LYS A 60 -8.17 9.76 3.47
N ASP A 61 -9.30 9.12 3.18
CA ASP A 61 -10.62 9.59 3.63
C ASP A 61 -10.72 9.65 5.16
N TYR A 62 -10.19 8.65 5.88
CA TYR A 62 -10.13 8.70 7.33
C TYR A 62 -9.30 9.89 7.84
N LEU A 63 -8.16 10.17 7.21
CA LEU A 63 -7.34 11.31 7.57
C LEU A 63 -8.04 12.64 7.25
N ASP A 64 -8.68 12.76 6.08
CA ASP A 64 -9.42 13.95 5.67
C ASP A 64 -10.54 14.25 6.69
N ASP A 65 -11.28 13.24 7.14
CA ASP A 65 -12.31 13.37 8.19
C ASP A 65 -11.70 13.84 9.54
N LYS A 66 -10.60 13.23 9.98
CA LYS A 66 -9.92 13.63 11.22
C LYS A 66 -9.36 15.05 11.14
N PHE A 67 -8.81 15.44 10.00
CA PHE A 67 -8.30 16.80 9.78
C PHE A 67 -9.42 17.83 9.73
N ALA A 68 -10.57 17.51 9.14
CA ALA A 68 -11.72 18.40 9.12
C ALA A 68 -12.23 18.69 10.55
N ILE A 69 -12.38 17.64 11.37
CA ILE A 69 -12.77 17.77 12.78
C ILE A 69 -11.75 18.61 13.55
N PHE A 70 -10.47 18.26 13.43
CA PHE A 70 -9.39 18.97 14.12
C PHE A 70 -9.33 20.46 13.74
N SER A 71 -9.46 20.78 12.45
CA SER A 71 -9.47 22.15 11.95
C SER A 71 -10.66 22.93 12.51
N ALA A 72 -11.84 22.31 12.58
CA ALA A 72 -13.02 22.92 13.17
C ALA A 72 -12.85 23.19 14.68
N GLU A 73 -12.23 22.27 15.42
CA GLU A 73 -11.94 22.45 16.85
C GLU A 73 -10.93 23.56 17.11
N ILE A 74 -9.86 23.63 16.31
CA ILE A 74 -8.88 24.73 16.38
C ILE A 74 -9.56 26.06 16.07
N GLY A 75 -10.35 26.12 15.00
CA GLY A 75 -11.10 27.32 14.63
C GLY A 75 -11.97 27.84 15.77
N LYS A 76 -12.71 26.94 16.45
CA LYS A 76 -13.51 27.27 17.63
C LYS A 76 -12.67 27.83 18.78
N LYS A 77 -11.51 27.23 19.06
CA LYS A 77 -10.60 27.69 20.14
C LYS A 77 -10.02 29.07 19.83
N ILE A 78 -9.57 29.29 18.59
CA ILE A 78 -9.03 30.59 18.13
C ILE A 78 -10.11 31.66 18.24
N ASN A 79 -11.31 31.43 17.69
CA ASN A 79 -12.39 32.41 17.75
C ASN A 79 -12.76 32.80 19.17
N LYS A 80 -12.88 31.81 20.08
CA LYS A 80 -13.15 32.08 21.50
C LYS A 80 -12.04 32.88 22.18
N GLN A 81 -10.79 32.66 21.79
CA GLN A 81 -9.67 33.44 22.32
C GLN A 81 -9.66 34.87 21.77
N THR A 82 -9.97 35.04 20.48
CA THR A 82 -10.15 36.36 19.86
C THR A 82 -11.27 37.14 20.54
N GLU A 83 -12.44 36.52 20.78
CA GLU A 83 -13.55 37.13 21.53
C GLU A 83 -13.13 37.59 22.93
N ARG A 84 -12.35 36.77 23.65
CA ARG A 84 -11.82 37.14 24.97
C ARG A 84 -10.84 38.30 24.90
N HIS A 85 -9.96 38.32 23.89
CA HIS A 85 -9.02 39.42 23.69
C HIS A 85 -9.73 40.72 23.35
N GLU A 86 -10.73 40.68 22.46
CA GLU A 86 -11.57 41.85 22.15
C GLU A 86 -12.28 42.37 23.40
N THR A 87 -12.88 41.48 24.18
CA THR A 87 -13.52 41.85 25.46
C THR A 87 -12.53 42.51 26.42
N LEU A 88 -11.30 42.00 26.52
CA LEU A 88 -10.27 42.59 27.38
C LEU A 88 -9.87 43.98 26.88
N VAL A 89 -9.67 44.16 25.57
CA VAL A 89 -9.35 45.47 24.97
C VAL A 89 -10.48 46.47 25.26
N ASP A 90 -11.74 46.07 25.11
CA ASP A 90 -12.89 46.93 25.41
C ASP A 90 -12.97 47.30 26.90
N ILE A 91 -12.67 46.36 27.80
CA ILE A 91 -12.60 46.63 29.25
C ILE A 91 -11.47 47.63 29.55
N LEU A 92 -10.29 47.46 28.98
CA LEU A 92 -9.15 48.35 29.22
C LEU A 92 -9.39 49.75 28.62
N ALA A 93 -10.02 49.83 27.45
CA ALA A 93 -10.43 51.08 26.82
C ALA A 93 -11.47 51.83 27.67
N SER A 94 -12.51 51.13 28.15
CA SER A 94 -13.55 51.74 29.01
C SER A 94 -12.98 52.23 30.35
N LYS A 95 -11.93 51.58 30.86
CA LYS A 95 -11.17 52.02 32.04
C LYS A 95 -10.16 53.13 31.74
N SER A 96 -10.11 53.65 30.51
CA SER A 96 -9.15 54.68 30.06
C SER A 96 -7.68 54.29 30.26
N ILE A 97 -7.36 52.99 30.23
CA ILE A 97 -5.99 52.48 30.38
C ILE A 97 -5.25 52.51 29.04
N LEU A 98 -5.95 52.28 27.92
CA LEU A 98 -5.38 52.25 26.57
C LEU A 98 -5.66 53.54 25.82
N GLN A 99 -4.71 53.96 24.97
CA GLN A 99 -4.92 55.04 24.01
C GLN A 99 -5.52 54.50 22.70
N GLU A 100 -6.16 55.38 21.91
CA GLU A 100 -6.78 54.97 20.64
C GLU A 100 -5.78 54.34 19.65
N ALA A 101 -4.52 54.77 19.71
CA ALA A 101 -3.43 54.17 18.93
C ALA A 101 -3.13 52.72 19.34
N ASP A 102 -3.20 52.41 20.63
CA ASP A 102 -2.95 51.06 21.17
C ASP A 102 -4.11 50.12 20.81
N ILE A 103 -5.35 50.60 20.91
CA ILE A 103 -6.55 49.85 20.52
C ILE A 103 -6.47 49.45 19.04
N LYS A 104 -6.11 50.39 18.15
CA LYS A 104 -5.93 50.10 16.71
C LYS A 104 -4.83 49.09 16.43
N ARG A 105 -3.78 49.04 17.26
CA ARG A 105 -2.70 48.03 17.13
C ARG A 105 -3.13 46.65 17.62
N LEU A 106 -3.95 46.58 18.67
CA LEU A 106 -4.37 45.33 19.31
C LEU A 106 -5.54 44.63 18.58
N LYS A 107 -6.40 45.39 17.89
CA LYS A 107 -7.54 44.84 17.11
C LYS A 107 -7.21 44.52 15.65
N LYS A 108 -5.93 44.51 15.28
CA LYS A 108 -5.45 44.25 13.92
C LYS A 108 -5.12 42.77 13.74
#